data_AF-A0AAD4W2J2-F1
#
_entry.id   AF-A0AAD4W2J2-F1
#
_cell.length_a   1.000
_cell.length_b   1.000
_cell.length_c   1.000
_cell.angle_alpha   90.00
_cell.angle_beta   90.00
_cell.angle_gamma   90.00
#
_symmetry.space_group_name_H-M   'P 1'
#
loop_
_entity.id
_entity.type
_entity.pdbx_description
1 polymer ?
#
loop_
_entity_poly.entity_id
_entity_poly.type
_entity_poly.pdbx_seq_one_letter_code
_entity_poly.pdbx_strand_id
1 'polypeptide(L)'
;MDKGSEHIWNSLSVVRELLFRGARWQVMHGNCINMWSDTCPVPQHAPIVVADLMDRHGHTCDLCKIKAFILQIDVQAIMAIPISNFDIPNRLIWPYTMNGR
;
A
#
# COMPACT_ATOMS: atom_id res chain seq x y z
N MET A 1 -30.32 -28.52 -4.30
CA MET A 1 -29.37 -27.56 -3.70
C MET A 1 -30.14 -26.70 -2.73
N ASP A 2 -29.69 -26.67 -1.47
CA ASP A 2 -30.36 -25.98 -0.37
C ASP A 2 -30.12 -24.46 -0.50
N LYS A 3 -31.20 -23.68 -0.65
CA LYS A 3 -31.16 -22.22 -0.80
C LYS A 3 -30.43 -21.52 0.36
N GLY A 4 -30.39 -22.14 1.55
CA GLY A 4 -29.66 -21.60 2.70
C GLY A 4 -28.14 -21.53 2.48
N SER A 5 -27.56 -22.48 1.74
CA SER A 5 -26.12 -22.50 1.46
C SER A 5 -25.67 -21.38 0.52
N GLU A 6 -26.49 -21.04 -0.48
CA GLU A 6 -26.23 -19.97 -1.45
C GLU A 6 -26.17 -18.60 -0.78
N HIS A 7 -27.09 -18.30 0.15
CA HIS A 7 -27.10 -17.04 0.88
C HIS A 7 -25.89 -16.86 1.81
N ILE A 8 -25.41 -17.94 2.42
CA ILE A 8 -24.23 -17.93 3.28
C ILE A 8 -22.97 -17.62 2.45
N TRP A 9 -22.78 -18.31 1.32
CA TRP A 9 -21.63 -18.10 0.45
C TRP A 9 -21.62 -16.70 -0.20
N ASN A 10 -22.79 -16.20 -0.59
CA ASN A 10 -22.92 -14.84 -1.10
C ASN A 10 -22.57 -13.80 -0.01
N SER A 11 -23.08 -13.99 1.21
CA SER A 11 -22.77 -13.10 2.34
C SER A 11 -21.28 -13.10 2.68
N LEU A 12 -20.63 -14.27 2.69
CA LEU A 12 -19.19 -14.39 2.91
C LEU A 12 -18.37 -13.72 1.80
N SER A 13 -18.81 -13.84 0.55
CA SER A 13 -18.13 -13.22 -0.60
C SER A 13 -18.19 -11.68 -0.51
N VAL A 14 -19.36 -11.13 -0.16
CA VAL A 14 -19.54 -9.68 0.03
C VAL A 14 -18.68 -9.15 1.18
N VAL A 15 -18.65 -9.86 2.32
CA VAL A 15 -17.80 -9.47 3.47
C VAL A 15 -16.32 -9.53 3.10
N ARG A 16 -15.90 -10.55 2.35
CA ARG A 16 -14.53 -10.65 1.83
C ARG A 16 -14.18 -9.46 0.95
N GLU A 17 -15.02 -9.09 -0.01
CA GLU A 17 -14.78 -7.92 -0.86
C GLU A 17 -14.70 -6.62 -0.05
N LEU A 18 -15.57 -6.46 0.95
CA LEU A 18 -15.52 -5.31 1.85
C LEU A 18 -14.19 -5.26 2.61
N LEU A 19 -13.71 -6.41 3.10
CA LEU A 19 -12.41 -6.55 3.76
C LEU A 19 -11.22 -6.26 2.84
N PHE A 20 -11.33 -6.53 1.54
CA PHE A 20 -10.29 -6.13 0.59
C PHE A 20 -10.36 -4.64 0.24
N ARG A 21 -11.56 -4.03 0.22
CA ARG A 21 -11.74 -2.60 -0.10
C ARG A 21 -11.21 -1.65 0.98
N GLY A 22 -11.33 -2.01 2.25
CA GLY A 22 -10.78 -1.21 3.35
C GLY A 22 -9.38 -1.63 3.81
N ALA A 23 -8.84 -2.75 3.30
CA ALA A 23 -7.48 -3.14 3.62
C ALA A 23 -6.49 -2.22 2.90
N ARG A 24 -5.41 -1.89 3.60
CA ARG A 24 -4.31 -1.10 3.09
C ARG A 24 -3.08 -1.99 2.91
N TRP A 25 -2.32 -1.75 1.84
CA TRP A 25 -1.04 -2.41 1.67
C TRP A 25 0.00 -1.75 2.59
N GLN A 26 0.55 -2.51 3.53
CA GLN A 26 1.64 -2.06 4.39
C GLN A 26 2.97 -2.41 3.75
N VAL A 27 3.77 -1.37 3.50
CA VAL A 27 5.14 -1.51 3.01
C VAL A 27 6.05 -1.83 4.18
N MET A 28 6.78 -2.94 4.07
CA MET A 28 7.68 -3.45 5.10
C MET A 28 9.13 -3.24 4.66
N HIS A 29 9.66 -4.15 3.85
CA HIS A 29 11.06 -4.05 3.42
C HIS A 29 11.29 -3.05 2.28
N GLY A 30 10.29 -2.79 1.44
CA GLY A 30 10.35 -1.81 0.34
C GLY A 30 11.25 -2.19 -0.85
N ASN A 31 12.25 -3.04 -0.67
CA ASN A 31 13.24 -3.44 -1.69
C ASN A 31 12.63 -4.22 -2.88
N CYS A 32 11.46 -4.83 -2.69
CA CYS A 32 10.78 -5.59 -3.74
C CYS A 32 9.80 -4.75 -4.56
N ILE A 33 9.65 -3.45 -4.26
CA ILE A 33 8.72 -2.55 -4.96
C ILE A 33 9.54 -1.61 -5.84
N ASN A 34 9.57 -1.88 -7.15
CA ASN A 34 10.13 -0.96 -8.13
C ASN A 34 9.13 0.17 -8.39
N MET A 35 9.57 1.41 -8.22
CA MET A 35 8.72 2.60 -8.36
C MET A 35 8.39 2.96 -9.80
N TRP A 36 9.23 2.53 -10.75
CA TRP A 36 9.16 2.91 -12.16
C TRP A 36 8.86 1.71 -13.05
N SER A 37 8.25 0.65 -12.52
CA SER A 37 7.92 -0.59 -13.26
C SER A 37 7.19 -0.32 -14.57
N ASP A 38 6.32 0.70 -14.56
CA ASP A 38 5.46 1.06 -15.69
C ASP A 38 5.92 2.33 -16.41
N THR A 39 7.08 2.89 -16.05
CA THR A 39 7.59 4.15 -16.61
C THR A 39 8.85 3.92 -17.45
N CYS A 40 8.82 4.38 -18.71
CA CYS A 40 9.98 4.38 -19.60
C CYS A 40 10.03 5.72 -20.37
N PRO A 41 11.14 6.48 -20.32
CA PRO A 41 12.39 6.16 -19.61
C PRO A 41 12.28 6.37 -18.10
N VAL A 42 13.03 5.57 -17.33
CA VAL A 42 13.19 5.77 -15.88
C VAL A 42 13.92 7.11 -15.65
N PRO A 43 13.42 8.00 -14.76
CA PRO A 43 14.06 9.28 -14.53
C PRO A 43 15.48 9.12 -13.96
N GLN A 44 16.44 9.89 -14.49
CA GLN A 44 17.81 9.88 -13.99
C GLN A 44 17.87 10.39 -12.54
N HIS A 45 18.68 9.73 -11.70
CA HIS A 45 18.82 10.01 -10.27
C HIS A 45 17.55 9.84 -9.44
N ALA A 46 16.49 9.21 -9.99
CA ALA A 46 15.33 8.85 -9.20
C ALA A 46 15.65 7.64 -8.29
N PRO A 47 15.08 7.61 -7.07
CA PRO A 47 15.04 6.41 -6.24
C PRO A 47 14.40 5.25 -7.01
N ILE A 48 14.97 4.05 -6.98
CA ILE A 48 14.49 2.93 -7.81
C ILE A 48 13.49 2.08 -7.03
N VAL A 49 13.74 1.88 -5.74
CA VAL A 49 12.90 1.06 -4.86
C VAL A 49 12.30 1.90 -3.75
N VAL A 50 11.13 1.51 -3.25
CA VAL A 50 10.46 2.24 -2.16
C VAL A 50 11.33 2.30 -0.90
N ALA A 51 12.18 1.30 -0.66
CA ALA A 51 13.11 1.30 0.47
C ALA A 51 14.04 2.53 0.51
N ASP A 52 14.40 3.09 -0.64
CA ASP A 52 15.23 4.29 -0.74
C ASP A 52 14.52 5.53 -0.17
N LEU A 53 13.19 5.50 -0.09
CA LEU A 53 12.34 6.55 0.48
C LEU A 53 12.07 6.35 1.97
N MET A 54 12.18 5.13 2.48
CA MET A 54 11.72 4.82 3.82
C MET A 54 12.65 5.41 4.88
N ASP A 55 12.09 6.22 5.78
CA ASP A 55 12.75 6.60 7.03
C ASP A 55 12.51 5.50 8.08
N ARG A 56 13.55 4.69 8.31
CA ARG A 56 13.54 3.59 9.28
C ARG A 56 13.49 4.04 10.74
N HIS A 57 13.57 5.34 11.02
CA HIS A 57 13.37 5.86 12.38
C HIS A 57 11.98 6.47 12.53
N GLY A 58 11.54 7.25 11.55
CA GLY A 58 10.24 7.92 11.55
C GLY A 58 9.04 7.07 11.16
N HIS A 59 9.25 5.88 10.58
CA HIS A 59 8.17 5.08 9.96
C HIS A 59 7.41 5.85 8.87
N THR A 60 8.13 6.67 8.11
CA THR A 60 7.58 7.57 7.07
C THR A 60 8.34 7.45 5.76
N CYS A 61 7.84 8.11 4.71
CA CYS A 61 8.57 8.31 3.46
C CYS A 61 9.23 9.70 3.45
N ASP A 62 10.52 9.74 3.09
CA ASP A 62 11.22 10.97 2.75
C ASP A 62 10.80 11.44 1.35
N LEU A 63 9.75 12.26 1.33
CA LEU A 63 9.22 12.85 0.10
C LEU A 63 10.19 13.82 -0.57
N CYS A 64 11.20 14.35 0.13
CA CYS A 64 12.16 15.26 -0.50
C CYS A 64 12.91 14.58 -1.64
N LYS A 65 13.07 13.25 -1.58
CA LYS A 65 13.71 12.43 -2.61
C LYS A 65 12.88 12.26 -3.88
N ILE A 66 11.57 12.46 -3.81
CA ILE A 66 10.64 12.19 -4.93
C ILE A 66 9.77 13.37 -5.33
N LYS A 67 9.82 14.49 -4.61
CA LYS A 67 9.01 15.69 -4.88
C LYS A 67 9.08 16.18 -6.32
N ALA A 68 10.18 15.93 -7.03
CA ALA A 68 10.37 16.32 -8.43
C ALA A 68 9.63 15.40 -9.42
N PHE A 69 9.21 14.22 -8.99
CA PHE A 69 8.61 13.18 -9.82
C PHE A 69 7.14 12.88 -9.50
N ILE A 70 6.60 13.47 -8.43
CA ILE A 70 5.21 13.27 -7.99
C ILE A 70 4.41 14.57 -8.07
N LEU A 71 3.11 14.46 -8.29
CA LEU A 71 2.21 15.60 -8.23
C LEU A 71 1.86 15.92 -6.77
N GLN A 72 1.59 17.20 -6.48
CA GLN A 72 1.20 17.64 -5.15
C GLN A 72 -0.07 16.92 -4.63
N ILE A 73 -0.96 16.51 -5.53
CA ILE A 73 -2.18 15.76 -5.19
C ILE A 73 -1.86 14.35 -4.68
N ASP A 74 -0.78 13.73 -5.14
CA ASP A 74 -0.39 12.36 -4.79
C ASP A 74 0.36 12.30 -3.45
N VAL A 75 0.90 13.42 -2.99
CA VAL A 75 1.64 13.53 -1.73
C VAL A 75 0.85 12.97 -0.55
N GLN A 76 -0.43 13.31 -0.44
CA GLN A 76 -1.27 12.84 0.67
C GLN A 76 -1.54 11.34 0.58
N ALA A 77 -1.71 10.80 -0.63
CA ALA A 77 -1.89 9.37 -0.83
C ALA A 77 -0.64 8.59 -0.45
N ILE A 78 0.55 9.07 -0.83
CA ILE A 78 1.84 8.46 -0.48
C ILE A 78 2.07 8.50 1.04
N MET A 79 1.79 9.63 1.69
CA MET A 79 1.92 9.76 3.15
C MET A 79 0.95 8.87 3.93
N ALA A 80 -0.18 8.49 3.33
CA ALA A 80 -1.15 7.60 3.94
C ALA A 80 -0.76 6.11 3.85
N ILE A 81 0.31 5.77 3.11
CA ILE A 81 0.82 4.41 3.00
C ILE A 81 1.42 4.00 4.35
N PRO A 82 0.90 2.94 4.98
CA PRO A 82 1.46 2.47 6.23
C PRO A 82 2.84 1.84 5.98
N ILE A 83 3.84 2.34 6.70
CA ILE A 83 5.23 1.89 6.62
C ILE A 83 5.61 1.20 7.93
N SER A 84 6.35 0.10 7.83
CA SER A 84 7.00 -0.53 8.96
C SER A 84 8.47 -0.78 8.68
N ASN A 85 9.24 -1.01 9.73
CA ASN A 85 10.69 -1.20 9.63
C ASN A 85 11.10 -2.66 9.81
N PHE A 86 10.14 -3.58 9.70
CA PHE A 86 10.41 -5.01 9.74
C PHE A 86 10.95 -5.49 8.40
N ASP A 87 11.99 -6.32 8.46
CA ASP A 87 12.55 -7.00 7.30
C ASP A 87 11.73 -8.26 6.97
N ILE A 88 10.46 -8.04 6.60
CA ILE A 88 9.50 -9.09 6.24
C ILE A 88 8.77 -8.72 4.95
N PRO A 89 8.10 -9.68 4.28
CA PRO A 89 7.28 -9.38 3.12
C PRO A 89 6.17 -8.35 3.42
N ASN A 90 5.84 -7.54 2.42
CA ASN A 90 4.71 -6.63 2.49
C ASN A 90 3.41 -7.41 2.76
N ARG A 91 2.45 -6.77 3.42
CA ARG A 91 1.19 -7.42 3.80
C ARG A 91 0.01 -6.48 3.69
N LEU A 92 -1.18 -7.05 3.53
CA LEU A 92 -2.43 -6.32 3.73
C LEU A 92 -2.68 -6.16 5.23
N ILE A 93 -3.05 -4.95 5.63
CA ILE A 93 -3.54 -4.65 6.98
C ILE A 93 -4.93 -4.04 6.90
N TRP A 94 -5.77 -4.36 7.86
CA TRP A 94 -7.02 -3.64 8.05
C TRP A 94 -6.77 -2.50 9.05
N PRO A 95 -6.98 -1.22 8.69
CA PRO A 95 -6.85 -0.13 9.64
C PRO A 95 -7.87 -0.32 10.77
N TYR A 96 -7.53 0.04 12.01
CA TYR A 96 -8.38 -0.10 13.19
C TYR A 96 -9.54 0.91 13.21
N THR A 97 -10.25 1.05 12.09
CA THR A 97 -11.49 1.83 12.01
C THR A 97 -12.60 0.88 11.57
N MET A 98 -13.78 1.05 12.18
CA MET A 98 -14.97 0.22 11.89
C MET A 98 -15.36 0.26 10.39
N ASN A 99 -14.91 1.30 9.68
CA ASN A 99 -15.18 1.54 8.26
C ASN A 99 -14.00 1.24 7.34
N GLY A 100 -12.87 0.72 7.86
CA GLY A 100 -11.67 0.48 7.05
C GLY A 100 -11.09 1.75 6.40
N ARG A 101 -11.46 2.93 6.90
CA ARG A 101 -10.99 4.25 6.44
C ARG A 101 -9.82 4.75 7.26
#